data_AF-A0A8J6Y2U5-F1
#
_entry.id   AF-A0A8J6Y2U5-F1
#
_cell.length_a   1.000
_cell.length_b   1.000
_cell.length_c   1.000
_cell.angle_alpha   90.00
_cell.angle_beta   90.00
_cell.angle_gamma   90.00
#
_symmetry.space_group_name_H-M   'P 1'
#
loop_
_entity.id
_entity.type
_entity.pdbx_description
1 polymer ?
#
loop_
_entity_poly.entity_id
_entity_poly.type
_entity_poly.pdbx_seq_one_letter_code
_entity_poly.pdbx_strand_id
1 'polypeptide(L)'
;MNRISIEEIEQKIEAGEEVIERYFDSTTTRVGTPRQMTSRRRQDLETTKVEIPSSILNELDKIATELNISRQAVIAMMLRRTLDEHYLAKKQMKSEI
;
A
#
# COMPACT_ATOMS: atom_id res chain seq x y z
N MET A 1 24.38 15.04 -17.42
CA MET A 1 23.10 15.77 -17.32
C MET A 1 23.19 16.69 -16.12
N ASN A 2 23.12 18.01 -16.34
CA ASN A 2 23.32 19.03 -15.31
C ASN A 2 22.18 18.97 -14.29
N ARG A 3 22.51 18.86 -13.00
CA ARG A 3 21.55 19.02 -11.89
C ARG A 3 21.52 20.51 -11.57
N ILE A 4 20.51 21.22 -12.05
CA ILE A 4 20.30 22.63 -11.70
C ILE A 4 19.52 22.71 -10.39
N SER A 5 19.91 23.61 -9.50
CA SER A 5 19.21 23.87 -8.23
C SER A 5 17.92 24.65 -8.46
N ILE A 6 17.03 24.67 -7.46
CA ILE A 6 15.72 25.36 -7.57
C ILE A 6 15.95 26.87 -7.67
N GLU A 7 16.91 27.39 -6.91
CA GLU A 7 17.28 28.80 -6.88
C GLU A 7 17.81 29.28 -8.24
N GLU A 8 18.57 28.45 -8.95
CA GLU A 8 19.07 28.77 -10.30
C GLU A 8 17.96 28.75 -11.36
N ILE A 9 16.90 27.96 -11.17
CA ILE A 9 15.72 27.98 -12.06
C ILE A 9 14.95 29.29 -11.87
N GLU A 10 14.75 29.72 -10.62
CA GLU A 10 14.04 30.97 -10.29
C GLU A 10 14.73 32.20 -10.89
N GLN A 11 16.06 32.27 -10.79
CA GLN A 11 16.83 33.37 -11.40
C GLN A 11 16.70 33.41 -12.92
N LYS A 12 16.64 32.25 -13.57
CA LYS A 12 16.48 32.16 -15.03
C LYS A 12 15.08 32.59 -15.49
N ILE A 13 14.05 32.26 -14.71
CA ILE A 13 12.68 32.76 -14.92
C ILE A 13 12.65 34.27 -14.79
N GLU A 14 13.28 34.81 -13.74
CA GLU A 14 13.34 36.25 -13.48
C GLU A 14 14.13 37.00 -14.58
N ALA A 15 15.14 36.37 -15.15
CA ALA A 15 15.88 36.87 -16.32
C ALA A 15 15.10 36.76 -17.65
N GLY A 16 13.90 36.18 -17.64
CA GLY A 16 13.04 36.02 -18.82
C GLY A 16 13.46 34.87 -19.74
N GLU A 17 14.29 33.94 -19.27
CA GLU A 17 14.67 32.74 -20.04
C GLU A 17 13.58 31.67 -19.98
N GLU A 18 13.30 31.03 -21.11
CA GLU A 18 12.33 29.94 -21.19
C GLU A 18 12.88 28.64 -20.59
N VAL A 19 12.44 28.32 -19.38
CA VAL A 19 12.87 27.13 -18.62
C VAL A 19 11.93 25.93 -18.76
N ILE A 20 10.71 26.13 -19.25
CA ILE A 20 9.67 25.10 -19.30
C ILE A 20 10.09 23.99 -20.26
N GLU A 21 10.34 24.28 -21.53
CA GLU A 21 10.68 23.22 -22.52
C GLU A 21 11.98 22.47 -22.20
N ARG A 22 12.92 23.12 -21.50
CA ARG A 22 14.25 22.57 -21.22
C ARG A 22 14.31 21.72 -19.95
N TYR A 23 13.46 22.01 -18.96
CA TYR A 23 13.53 21.37 -17.64
C TYR A 23 12.21 20.76 -17.16
N PHE A 24 11.09 21.06 -17.83
CA PHE A 24 9.77 20.55 -17.52
C PHE A 24 9.21 19.82 -18.75
N ASP A 25 8.97 18.52 -18.61
CA ASP A 25 8.24 17.76 -19.63
C ASP A 25 6.77 18.20 -19.61
N SER A 26 6.28 18.86 -20.67
CA SER A 26 4.93 19.43 -20.73
C SER A 26 3.82 18.38 -20.59
N THR A 27 4.16 17.10 -20.77
CA THR A 27 3.22 15.98 -20.61
C THR A 27 3.09 15.49 -19.16
N THR A 28 4.00 15.89 -18.27
CA THR A 28 4.03 15.40 -16.88
C THR A 28 4.35 16.56 -15.92
N THR A 29 3.46 16.88 -14.98
CA THR A 29 3.64 17.96 -13.98
C THR A 29 4.73 17.66 -12.93
N ARG A 30 5.91 17.18 -13.33
CA ARG A 30 7.03 16.89 -12.44
C ARG A 30 8.37 17.26 -13.09
N VAL A 31 9.06 18.19 -12.44
CA VAL A 31 10.50 18.40 -12.57
C VAL A 31 11.22 17.24 -11.86
N GLY A 32 11.95 16.43 -12.62
CA GLY A 32 12.84 15.40 -12.09
C GLY A 32 12.66 14.00 -12.68
N THR A 33 13.72 13.20 -12.58
CA THR A 33 13.79 11.84 -13.11
C THR A 33 12.58 11.01 -12.64
N PRO A 34 11.85 10.35 -13.55
CA PRO A 34 10.69 9.55 -13.18
C PRO A 34 11.12 8.43 -12.23
N ARG A 35 10.83 8.59 -10.94
CA ARG A 35 10.84 7.45 -10.03
C ARG A 35 9.62 6.62 -10.40
N GLN A 36 9.82 5.34 -10.72
CA GLN A 36 8.70 4.41 -10.77
C GLN A 36 7.93 4.56 -9.46
N MET A 37 6.64 4.88 -9.55
CA MET A 37 5.75 4.72 -8.41
C MET A 37 5.68 3.23 -8.14
N THR A 38 6.60 2.70 -7.34
CA THR A 38 6.42 1.37 -6.76
C THR A 38 5.12 1.48 -5.99
N SER A 39 4.09 0.76 -6.45
CA SER A 39 2.87 0.65 -5.69
C SER A 39 3.28 0.14 -4.32
N ARG A 40 3.21 1.00 -3.29
CA ARG A 40 3.48 0.60 -1.88
C ARG A 40 2.55 -0.54 -1.41
N ARG A 41 1.66 -1.02 -2.29
CA ARG A 41 0.69 -2.10 -2.09
C ARG A 41 0.84 -3.25 -3.07
N ARG A 42 2.01 -3.53 -3.64
CA ARG A 42 2.26 -4.93 -4.05
C ARG A 42 2.57 -5.71 -2.78
N GLN A 43 1.51 -6.07 -2.05
CA GLN A 43 1.62 -7.15 -1.09
C GLN A 43 1.92 -8.40 -1.90
N ASP A 44 2.98 -9.10 -1.54
CA ASP A 44 3.26 -10.42 -2.10
C ASP A 44 2.10 -11.33 -1.66
N LEU A 45 1.25 -11.70 -2.60
CA LEU A 45 0.03 -12.45 -2.35
C LEU A 45 0.32 -13.92 -2.64
N GLU A 46 0.61 -14.67 -1.59
CA GLU A 46 0.76 -16.12 -1.66
C GLU A 46 -0.61 -16.80 -1.62
N THR A 47 -0.91 -17.62 -2.61
CA THR A 47 -2.18 -18.38 -2.67
C THR A 47 -1.98 -19.76 -2.08
N THR A 48 -2.67 -20.05 -0.98
CA THR A 48 -2.57 -21.35 -0.30
C THR A 48 -3.90 -22.09 -0.34
N LYS A 49 -3.87 -23.38 -0.69
CA LYS A 49 -5.05 -24.26 -0.62
C LYS A 49 -5.24 -24.73 0.81
N VAL A 50 -6.43 -24.52 1.35
CA VAL A 50 -6.82 -24.95 2.70
C VAL A 50 -8.06 -25.83 2.61
N GLU A 51 -8.06 -26.95 3.31
CA GLU A 51 -9.22 -27.82 3.43
C GLU A 51 -10.09 -27.33 4.59
N ILE A 52 -11.33 -26.94 4.28
CA ILE A 52 -12.29 -26.42 5.26
C ILE A 52 -13.56 -27.27 5.17
N PRO A 53 -14.09 -27.78 6.29
CA PRO A 53 -15.38 -28.46 6.32
C PRO A 53 -16.50 -27.62 5.67
N SER A 54 -17.41 -28.29 4.96
CA SER A 54 -18.53 -27.62 4.28
C SER A 54 -19.46 -26.87 5.24
N SER A 55 -19.62 -27.35 6.48
CA SER A 55 -20.38 -26.67 7.52
C SER A 55 -19.82 -25.27 7.82
N ILE A 56 -18.51 -25.18 8.02
CA ILE A 56 -17.81 -23.92 8.30
C ILE A 56 -17.84 -22.99 7.08
N LEU A 57 -17.71 -23.53 5.87
CA LEU A 57 -17.85 -22.74 4.65
C LEU A 57 -19.22 -22.06 4.55
N ASN A 58 -20.29 -22.78 4.89
CA ASN A 58 -21.65 -22.22 4.89
C ASN A 58 -21.82 -21.11 5.94
N GLU A 59 -21.18 -21.24 7.10
CA GLU A 59 -21.18 -20.19 8.13
C GLU A 59 -20.41 -18.95 7.66
N LEU A 60 -19.23 -19.15 7.05
CA LEU A 60 -18.43 -18.06 6.47
C LEU A 60 -19.18 -17.33 5.35
N ASP A 61 -19.97 -18.05 4.53
CA ASP A 61 -20.81 -17.46 3.50
C ASP A 61 -21.92 -16.59 4.06
N LYS A 62 -22.59 -17.03 5.13
CA LYS A 62 -23.61 -16.22 5.81
C LYS A 62 -23.00 -14.90 6.32
N ILE A 63 -21.88 -14.98 7.01
CA ILE A 63 -21.16 -13.79 7.50
C ILE A 63 -20.73 -12.88 6.35
N ALA A 64 -20.25 -13.47 5.24
CA ALA A 64 -19.86 -12.72 4.05
C ALA A 64 -21.05 -11.95 3.44
N THR A 65 -22.23 -12.57 3.39
CA THR A 65 -23.45 -11.91 2.91
C THR A 65 -23.94 -10.81 3.84
N GLU A 66 -23.87 -11.00 5.15
CA GLU A 66 -24.26 -10.00 6.15
C GLU A 66 -23.35 -8.76 6.11
N LEU A 67 -22.04 -8.99 5.92
CA LEU A 67 -21.04 -7.92 5.87
C LEU A 67 -20.83 -7.33 4.47
N ASN A 68 -21.47 -7.90 3.44
CA ASN A 68 -21.30 -7.54 2.02
C ASN A 68 -19.82 -7.49 1.57
N ILE A 69 -19.05 -8.52 1.97
CA ILE A 69 -17.65 -8.69 1.59
C ILE A 69 -17.40 -10.10 1.07
N SER A 70 -16.24 -10.33 0.46
CA SER A 70 -15.90 -11.68 -0.01
C SER A 70 -15.65 -12.63 1.17
N ARG A 71 -15.94 -13.93 0.98
CA ARG A 71 -15.59 -14.99 1.94
C ARG A 71 -14.11 -14.97 2.31
N GLN A 72 -13.24 -14.70 1.33
CA GLN A 72 -11.80 -14.57 1.55
C GLN A 72 -11.47 -13.40 2.49
N ALA A 73 -12.17 -12.28 2.36
CA ALA A 73 -11.99 -11.14 3.26
C ALA A 73 -12.46 -11.47 4.69
N VAL A 74 -13.57 -12.21 4.85
CA VAL A 74 -14.01 -12.72 6.16
C VAL A 74 -12.93 -13.60 6.79
N ILE A 75 -12.40 -14.57 6.03
CA ILE A 75 -11.33 -15.46 6.51
C ILE A 75 -10.10 -14.65 6.90
N ALA A 76 -9.64 -13.72 6.05
CA ALA A 76 -8.48 -12.89 6.33
C ALA A 76 -8.69 -12.01 7.58
N MET A 77 -9.88 -11.45 7.75
CA MET A 77 -10.23 -10.64 8.92
C MET A 77 -10.21 -11.47 10.21
N MET A 78 -10.82 -12.67 10.20
CA MET A 78 -10.83 -13.56 11.36
C MET A 78 -9.42 -14.05 11.72
N LEU A 79 -8.62 -14.42 10.72
CA LEU A 79 -7.21 -14.78 10.93
C LEU A 79 -6.41 -13.61 11.51
N ARG A 80 -6.60 -12.40 10.98
CA ARG A 80 -5.91 -11.21 11.52
C ARG A 80 -6.25 -10.97 12.98
N ARG A 81 -7.53 -11.03 13.32
CA ARG A 81 -8.01 -10.86 14.69
C ARG A 81 -7.40 -11.88 15.65
N THR A 82 -7.44 -13.16 15.30
CA THR A 82 -6.87 -14.23 16.15
C THR A 82 -5.36 -14.10 16.34
N LEU A 83 -4.63 -13.72 15.28
CA LEU A 83 -3.19 -13.44 15.38
C LEU A 83 -2.87 -12.23 16.26
N ASP A 84 -3.68 -11.17 16.17
CA ASP A 84 -3.54 -9.98 16.99
C ASP A 84 -3.83 -10.29 18.48
N GLU A 85 -4.90 -11.05 18.76
CA GLU A 85 -5.23 -11.53 20.11
C GLU A 85 -4.09 -12.39 20.69
N HIS A 86 -3.55 -13.33 19.90
CA HIS A 86 -2.43 -14.15 20.33
C HIS A 86 -1.15 -13.32 20.58
N TYR A 87 -0.85 -12.34 19.74
CA TYR A 87 0.30 -11.45 19.93
C TYR A 87 0.16 -10.61 21.21
N LEU A 88 -1.03 -10.08 21.48
CA LEU A 88 -1.31 -9.33 22.71
C LEU A 88 -1.14 -10.19 23.95
N ALA A 89 -1.68 -11.42 23.95
CA ALA A 89 -1.51 -12.35 25.07
C ALA A 89 -0.03 -12.69 25.32
N LYS A 90 0.73 -12.99 24.27
CA LYS A 90 2.17 -13.26 24.38
C LYS A 90 2.96 -12.06 24.91
N LYS A 91 2.57 -10.83 24.54
CA LYS A 91 3.22 -9.61 25.03
C LYS A 91 2.98 -9.40 26.53
N GLN A 92 1.77 -9.64 27.01
CA GLN A 92 1.43 -9.53 28.43
C GLN A 92 2.22 -10.54 29.27
N MET A 93 2.31 -11.79 28.81
CA MET A 93 3.12 -12.82 29.49
C MET A 93 4.62 -12.46 29.55
N LYS A 94 5.14 -11.75 28.54
CA LYS A 94 6.55 -11.31 28.52
C LYS A 94 6.83 -10.10 29.42
N SER A 95 5.82 -9.28 29.74
CA SER A 95 5.98 -8.13 30.66
C SER A 95 5.87 -8.50 32.14
N GLU A 96 5.42 -9.71 32.46
CA GLU A 96 5.28 -10.24 33.83
C GLU A 96 6.50 -11.05 34.31
N ILE A 97 7.55 -11.14 33.48
CA ILE A 97 8.86 -11.75 33.79
C ILE A 97 9.92 -10.66 33.79
#